data_AF-A0A968QTD6-F1
#
_entry.id   AF-A0A968QTD6-F1
#
_cell.length_a   1.000
_cell.length_b   1.000
_cell.length_c   1.000
_cell.angle_alpha   90.00
_cell.angle_beta   90.00
_cell.angle_gamma   90.00
#
_symmetry.space_group_name_H-M   'P 1'
#
loop_
_entity.id
_entity.type
_entity.pdbx_description
1 polymer ?
#
loop_
_entity_poly.entity_id
_entity_poly.type
_entity_poly.pdbx_seq_one_letter_code
_entity_poly.pdbx_strand_id
1 'polypeptide(L)' 'MNELTSAGLKALDALHIACAVSLECEYFLSVDKGILKKADKCSEIKIINPVNFIIEWEAQQ' A
#
# COMPACT_ATOMS: atom_id res chain seq x y z
N MET A 1 11.76 1.45 -11.70
CA MET A 1 12.08 2.37 -10.57
C MET A 1 11.68 3.83 -10.83
N ASN A 2 11.56 4.29 -12.08
CA ASN A 2 11.31 5.72 -12.38
C ASN A 2 9.83 6.18 -12.32
N GLU A 3 8.85 5.28 -12.22
CA GLU A 3 7.43 5.66 -12.34
C GLU A 3 6.76 6.02 -11.00
N LEU A 4 7.26 5.48 -9.87
CA LEU A 4 6.69 5.73 -8.53
C LEU A 4 7.13 7.07 -7.92
N THR A 5 8.31 7.58 -8.29
CA THR A 5 8.86 8.85 -7.78
C THR A 5 8.05 10.06 -8.27
N SER A 6 7.45 9.96 -9.45
CA SER A 6 6.60 11.01 -10.06
C SER A 6 5.24 11.17 -9.37
N ALA A 7 4.85 10.24 -8.48
CA ALA A 7 3.59 10.30 -7.74
C ALA A 7 3.66 11.10 -6.43
N GLY A 8 4.82 11.69 -6.10
CA GLY A 8 5.06 12.43 -4.85
C GLY A 8 5.19 11.52 -3.63
N LEU A 9 5.47 10.23 -3.82
CA LEU A 9 5.85 9.28 -2.77
C LEU A 9 7.33 9.48 -2.44
N LYS A 10 7.71 9.44 -1.16
CA LYS A 10 9.13 9.46 -0.81
C LYS A 10 9.77 8.18 -1.36
N ALA A 11 11.04 8.26 -1.77
CA ALA A 11 11.74 7.14 -2.39
C ALA A 11 11.67 5.82 -1.58
N LEU A 12 11.63 5.92 -0.25
CA LEU A 12 11.48 4.77 0.65
C LEU A 12 10.08 4.15 0.58
N ASP A 13 9.03 4.95 0.52
CA ASP A 13 7.65 4.46 0.43
C ASP A 13 7.44 3.71 -0.89
N ALA A 14 7.95 4.27 -1.98
CA ALA A 14 7.92 3.64 -3.30
C ALA A 14 8.67 2.29 -3.32
N LEU A 15 9.81 2.20 -2.64
CA LEU A 15 10.57 0.96 -2.55
C LEU A 15 9.80 -0.13 -1.77
N HIS A 16 9.24 0.18 -0.61
CA HIS A 16 8.49 -0.80 0.18
C HIS A 16 7.27 -1.34 -0.58
N ILE A 17 6.53 -0.46 -1.27
CA ILE A 17 5.39 -0.85 -2.09
C ILE A 17 5.85 -1.74 -3.25
N ALA A 18 6.92 -1.35 -3.96
CA ALA A 18 7.47 -2.16 -5.05
C ALA A 18 7.96 -3.54 -4.57
N CYS A 19 8.58 -3.63 -3.39
CA CYS A 19 8.94 -4.91 -2.77
C CYS A 19 7.69 -5.76 -2.49
N ALA A 20 6.64 -5.18 -1.93
CA ALA A 20 5.41 -5.91 -1.62
C ALA A 20 4.70 -6.42 -2.89
N VAL A 21 4.64 -5.61 -3.95
CA VAL A 21 4.15 -6.04 -5.27
C VAL A 21 5.01 -7.16 -5.85
N SER A 22 6.34 -7.03 -5.77
CA SER A 22 7.27 -8.04 -6.31
C SER A 22 7.19 -9.38 -5.56
N LEU A 23 6.76 -9.35 -4.30
CA LEU A 23 6.49 -10.52 -3.48
C LEU A 23 5.03 -10.99 -3.57
N GLU A 24 4.26 -10.44 -4.51
CA GLU A 24 2.85 -10.78 -4.74
C GLU A 24 1.99 -10.67 -3.48
N CYS A 25 2.32 -9.70 -2.62
CA CYS A 25 1.56 -9.43 -1.41
C CYS A 25 0.21 -8.81 -1.78
N GLU A 26 -0.86 -9.31 -1.18
CA GLU A 26 -2.22 -8.80 -1.44
C GLU A 26 -2.48 -7.48 -0.70
N TYR A 27 -1.89 -7.32 0.49
CA TYR A 27 -2.07 -6.16 1.36
C TYR A 27 -0.75 -5.48 1.71
N PHE A 28 -0.77 -4.15 1.73
CA PHE A 28 0.29 -3.32 2.28
C PHE A 28 -0.27 -2.48 3.43
N LEU A 29 0.11 -2.83 4.65
CA LEU A 29 -0.42 -2.17 5.85
C LEU A 29 0.38 -0.90 6.16
N SER A 30 -0.33 0.22 6.31
CA SER A 30 0.30 1.48 6.72
C SER A 30 -0.61 2.33 7.60
N VAL A 31 -0.01 3.08 8.51
CA VAL A 31 -0.69 4.12 9.31
C VAL A 31 -0.39 5.52 8.79
N ASP A 32 0.49 5.65 7.81
CA ASP A 32 0.86 6.94 7.25
C ASP A 32 -0.25 7.47 6.35
N LYS A 33 -0.82 8.63 6.72
CA LYS A 33 -1.92 9.25 5.98
C LYS A 33 -1.51 9.68 4.57
N GLY A 34 -0.23 9.97 4.33
CA GLY A 34 0.29 10.34 3.01
C GLY A 34 0.32 9.14 2.06
N ILE A 35 0.68 7.96 2.56
CA ILE A 35 0.62 6.69 1.83
C ILE A 35 -0.84 6.27 1.61
N LEU A 36 -1.66 6.27 2.66
CA LEU A 36 -3.08 5.86 2.57
C LEU A 36 -3.88 6.71 1.59
N LYS A 37 -3.62 8.02 1.51
CA LYS A 37 -4.26 8.90 0.51
C LYS A 37 -3.83 8.62 -0.93
N LYS A 38 -2.68 7.96 -1.12
CA LYS A 38 -2.14 7.57 -2.43
C LYS A 38 -2.41 6.10 -2.73
N ALA A 39 -3.14 5.40 -1.86
CA ALA A 39 -3.52 4.00 -2.05
C ALA A 39 -4.18 3.76 -3.40
N ASP A 40 -5.12 4.63 -3.79
CA ASP A 40 -5.81 4.60 -5.09
C ASP A 40 -4.87 4.65 -6.31
N LYS A 41 -3.64 5.13 -6.15
CA LYS A 41 -2.67 5.19 -7.25
C LYS A 41 -1.94 3.87 -7.49
N CYS A 42 -2.06 2.91 -6.59
CA CYS A 42 -1.41 1.60 -6.69
C CYS A 42 -2.49 0.52 -6.83
N SER A 43 -2.86 0.18 -8.06
CA SER A 43 -3.87 -0.85 -8.33
C SER A 43 -3.33 -2.29 -8.14
N GLU A 44 -2.01 -2.45 -8.07
CA GLU A 44 -1.34 -3.76 -7.96
C GLU A 44 -1.35 -4.34 -6.54
N ILE A 45 -1.57 -3.53 -5.50
CA ILE A 45 -1.58 -3.98 -4.10
C ILE A 45 -2.56 -3.16 -3.26
N LYS A 46 -3.28 -3.82 -2.34
CA LYS A 46 -4.26 -3.15 -1.48
C LYS A 46 -3.59 -2.47 -0.30
N ILE A 47 -3.43 -1.16 -0.38
CA ILE A 47 -2.90 -0.37 0.73
C ILE A 47 -4.03 -0.03 1.71
N ILE A 48 -3.94 -0.52 2.94
CA ILE A 48 -5.00 -0.37 3.95
C ILE A 48 -4.39 -0.08 5.34
N ASN A 49 -5.16 0.57 6.22
CA ASN A 49 -4.75 0.70 7.61
C ASN A 49 -4.93 -0.64 8.35
N PRO A 50 -4.15 -0.91 9.41
CA PRO A 50 -4.26 -2.16 10.15
C PRO A 50 -5.64 -2.36 10.78
N VAL A 51 -6.32 -1.29 11.19
CA VAL A 51 -7.67 -1.40 11.79
C VAL A 51 -8.71 -1.85 10.76
N ASN A 52 -8.76 -1.24 9.57
CA ASN A 52 -9.73 -1.68 8.57
C ASN A 52 -9.35 -3.04 8.00
N PHE A 53 -8.06 -3.39 7.94
CA PHE A 53 -7.63 -4.74 7.59
C PHE A 53 -8.26 -5.79 8.50
N ILE A 54 -8.20 -5.60 9.83
CA ILE A 54 -8.85 -6.54 10.77
C ILE A 54 -10.37 -6.55 10.58
N ILE A 55 -11.01 -5.40 10.37
CA ILE A 55 -12.46 -5.34 10.13
C ILE A 55 -12.84 -6.12 8.85
N GLU A 56 -12.10 -5.94 7.75
CA GLU A 56 -12.33 -6.68 6.51
C GLU A 56 -12.05 -8.17 6.68
N TRP A 57 -11.00 -8.53 7.40
CA TRP A 57 -10.63 -9.91 7.69
C TRP A 57 -11.72 -10.62 8.50
N GLU A 58 -12.22 -9.98 9.56
CA GLU A 58 -13.31 -10.52 10.39
C GLU A 58 -14.62 -10.63 9.61
N ALA A 59 -14.89 -9.72 8.67
CA ALA A 59 -16.09 -9.80 7.81
C ALA A 59 -16.02 -10.94 6.77
N GLN A 60 -14.84 -11.50 6.52
CA GLN A 60 -14.62 -12.62 5.60
C GLN A 60 -14.61 -13.98 6.31
N GLN A 61 -14.71 -14.01 7.65
CA GLN A 61 -14.91 -15.24 8.45
C GLN A 61 -16.39 -15.60 8.54
#